data_AF-A0A7X2PFZ6-F1
#
_entry.id   AF-A0A7X2PFZ6-F1
#
_cell.length_a   1.000
_cell.length_b   1.000
_cell.length_c   1.000
_cell.angle_alpha   90.00
_cell.angle_beta   90.00
_cell.angle_gamma   90.00
#
_symmetry.space_group_name_H-M   'P 1'
#
loop_
_entity.id
_entity.type
_entity.pdbx_description
1 polymer ?
#
loop_
_entity_poly.entity_id
_entity_poly.type
_entity_poly.pdbx_seq_one_letter_code
_entity_poly.pdbx_strand_id
1 'polypeptide(L)'
;MRVTITQFRQELFKLADIALSGTPVEFSHKGTVFRLLPESRPSKLSRLTSENVLAPDSDFEGDRRRLFAEMQAEWEQDWSEL
;
A
#
# COMPACT_ATOMS: atom_id res chain seq x y z
N MET A 1 -2.34 -22.83 1.52
CA MET A 1 -1.55 -24.07 1.74
C MET A 1 -1.99 -24.70 3.04
N ARG A 2 -2.26 -26.01 3.07
CA ARG A 2 -2.71 -26.72 4.27
C ARG A 2 -1.56 -27.55 4.86
N VAL A 3 -1.22 -27.30 6.12
CA VAL A 3 -0.12 -27.98 6.84
C VAL A 3 -0.63 -28.69 8.10
N THR A 4 0.12 -29.68 8.57
CA THR A 4 -0.19 -30.35 9.85
C THR A 4 0.22 -29.48 11.03
N ILE A 5 -0.40 -29.65 12.21
CA ILE A 5 0.02 -28.96 13.45
C ILE A 5 1.50 -29.23 13.77
N THR A 6 2.01 -30.43 13.47
CA THR A 6 3.41 -30.81 13.72
C THR A 6 4.38 -30.01 12.85
N GLN A 7 4.08 -29.89 11.55
CA GLN A 7 4.85 -29.04 10.63
C GLN A 7 4.72 -27.57 11.01
N PHE A 8 3.53 -27.12 11.40
CA PHE A 8 3.31 -25.75 11.86
C PHE A 8 4.21 -25.39 13.04
N ARG A 9 4.37 -26.30 14.01
CA ARG A 9 5.27 -26.12 15.15
C ARG A 9 6.75 -26.08 14.72
N GLN A 10 7.16 -26.96 13.80
CA GLN A 10 8.55 -27.02 13.34
C GLN A 10 8.95 -25.81 12.49
N GLU A 11 8.01 -25.29 11.69
CA GLU A 11 8.29 -24.28 10.67
C GLU A 11 7.54 -22.97 10.91
N LEU A 12 7.25 -22.65 12.18
CA LEU A 12 6.42 -21.51 12.57
C LEU A 12 6.84 -20.20 11.89
N PHE A 13 8.14 -19.87 11.92
CA PHE A 13 8.67 -18.64 11.33
C PHE A 13 8.60 -18.62 9.81
N LYS A 14 8.95 -19.74 9.14
CA LYS A 14 8.86 -19.84 7.67
C LYS A 14 7.42 -19.66 7.20
N LEU A 15 6.46 -20.25 7.91
CA LEU A 15 5.04 -20.13 7.59
C LEU A 15 4.51 -18.72 7.86
N ALA A 16 5.05 -18.03 8.87
CA ALA A 16 4.77 -16.61 9.10
C ALA A 16 5.31 -15.73 7.96
N ASP A 17 6.52 -15.98 7.47
CA ASP A 17 7.09 -15.27 6.31
C ASP A 17 6.27 -15.51 5.03
N ILE A 18 5.82 -16.75 4.82
CA ILE A 18 4.92 -17.11 3.71
C ILE A 18 3.56 -16.37 3.85
N ALA A 19 3.02 -16.27 5.06
CA ALA A 19 1.79 -15.52 5.31
C ALA A 19 1.98 -14.00 5.10
N LEU A 20 3.14 -13.44 5.48
CA LEU A 20 3.52 -12.05 5.23
C LEU A 20 3.67 -11.76 3.73
N SER A 21 4.13 -12.74 2.94
CA SER A 21 4.22 -12.63 1.48
C SER A 21 2.85 -12.58 0.79
N GLY A 22 1.77 -12.91 1.52
CA GLY A 22 0.40 -12.89 1.03
C GLY A 22 -0.17 -14.27 0.70
N THR A 23 0.57 -15.36 0.93
CA THR A 23 0.08 -16.72 0.72
C THR A 23 -0.70 -17.19 1.95
N PRO A 24 -1.98 -17.59 1.82
CA PRO A 24 -2.76 -18.07 2.96
C PRO A 24 -2.24 -19.42 3.45
N VAL A 25 -1.91 -19.50 4.74
CA VAL A 25 -1.49 -20.74 5.41
C VAL A 25 -2.62 -21.20 6.33
N GLU A 26 -2.99 -22.46 6.23
CA GLU A 26 -4.02 -23.11 7.03
C GLU A 26 -3.45 -24.34 7.71
N PHE A 27 -3.83 -24.62 8.95
CA PHE A 27 -3.45 -25.84 9.65
C PHE A 27 -4.60 -26.44 10.42
N SER A 28 -4.61 -27.76 10.57
CA SER A 28 -5.65 -28.47 11.32
C SER A 28 -5.15 -28.96 12.67
N HIS A 29 -5.92 -28.72 13.73
CA HIS A 29 -5.68 -29.25 15.07
C HIS A 29 -6.99 -29.74 15.68
N LYS A 30 -7.02 -31.02 16.13
CA LYS A 30 -8.18 -31.64 16.77
C LYS A 30 -9.50 -31.48 15.97
N GLY A 31 -9.42 -31.60 14.65
CA GLY A 31 -10.58 -31.45 13.75
C GLY A 31 -10.94 -30.00 13.39
N THR A 32 -10.36 -29.01 14.07
CA THR A 32 -10.56 -27.59 13.77
C THR A 32 -9.50 -27.09 12.80
N VAL A 33 -9.91 -26.27 11.82
CA VAL A 33 -9.01 -25.61 10.87
C VAL A 33 -8.74 -24.18 11.32
N PHE A 34 -7.47 -23.82 11.40
CA PHE A 34 -6.98 -22.49 11.73
C PHE A 34 -6.33 -21.88 10.49
N ARG A 35 -6.44 -20.56 10.34
CA ARG A 35 -5.84 -19.80 9.25
C ARG A 35 -4.90 -18.73 9.83
N LEU A 36 -3.69 -18.67 9.29
CA LEU A 36 -2.72 -17.64 9.62
C LEU A 36 -2.88 -16.46 8.66
N LEU A 37 -3.20 -15.29 9.23
CA LEU A 37 -3.35 -14.03 8.50
C LEU A 37 -2.55 -12.96 9.24
N PRO A 38 -1.74 -12.15 8.54
CA PRO A 38 -1.11 -11.00 9.17
C PRO A 38 -2.18 -9.95 9.52
N GLU A 39 -2.13 -9.43 10.74
CA GLU A 39 -3.07 -8.40 11.23
C GLU A 39 -2.92 -7.07 10.48
N SER A 40 -1.68 -6.66 10.21
CA SER A 40 -1.36 -5.52 9.37
C SER A 40 -0.50 -6.01 8.20
N ARG A 41 -1.03 -5.92 6.97
CA ARG A 41 -0.20 -6.11 5.78
C ARG A 41 0.71 -4.90 5.67
N PRO A 42 2.05 -5.06 5.72
CA PRO A 42 2.94 -3.96 5.40
C PRO A 42 2.62 -3.51 3.97
N SER A 43 2.15 -2.28 3.82
CA SER A 43 1.86 -1.70 2.51
C SER A 43 3.13 -1.79 1.68
N LYS A 44 3.06 -2.37 0.48
CA LYS A 44 4.22 -2.35 -0.45
C LYS A 44 4.67 -0.92 -0.74
N LEU A 45 3.78 0.06 -0.60
CA LEU A 45 4.03 1.48 -0.79
C LEU A 45 4.72 2.14 0.41
N SER A 46 4.73 1.53 1.60
CA SER A 46 5.43 2.10 2.76
C SER A 46 6.96 2.04 2.65
N ARG A 47 7.47 1.27 1.68
CA ARG A 47 8.91 1.17 1.36
C ARG A 47 9.32 2.02 0.16
N LEU A 48 8.39 2.73 -0.48
CA LEU A 48 8.73 3.62 -1.58
C LEU A 48 9.29 4.92 -1.01
N THR A 49 10.54 5.21 -1.32
CA THR A 49 11.11 6.55 -1.19
C THR A 49 10.57 7.39 -2.34
N SER A 50 9.89 8.50 -2.02
CA SER A 50 9.48 9.46 -3.05
C SER A 50 10.74 10.10 -3.66
N GLU A 51 10.99 9.88 -4.94
CA GLU A 51 11.98 10.67 -5.67
C GLU A 51 11.29 11.89 -6.27
N ASN A 52 11.73 13.08 -5.84
CA ASN A 52 11.32 14.33 -6.45
C ASN A 52 12.22 14.59 -7.65
N VAL A 53 11.84 14.04 -8.81
CA VAL A 53 12.50 14.32 -10.09
C VAL A 53 12.00 15.68 -10.58
N LEU A 54 12.73 16.75 -10.26
CA LEU A 54 12.52 18.07 -10.85
C LEU A 54 13.46 18.23 -12.05
N ALA A 55 12.97 18.88 -13.10
CA ALA A 55 13.85 19.27 -14.20
C ALA A 55 14.89 20.29 -13.68
N PRO A 56 16.15 20.24 -14.17
CA PRO A 56 17.11 21.29 -13.85
C PRO A 56 16.53 22.66 -14.22
N ASP A 57 16.70 23.63 -13.33
CA ASP A 57 16.21 25.02 -13.47
C ASP A 57 14.68 25.20 -13.46
N SER A 58 13.90 24.17 -13.06
CA SER A 58 12.44 24.31 -12.89
C SER A 58 12.06 24.97 -11.56
N ASP A 59 11.24 26.04 -11.63
CA ASP A 59 10.56 26.62 -10.47
C ASP A 59 9.18 25.98 -10.30
N PHE A 60 9.19 24.73 -9.83
CA PHE A 60 7.96 23.95 -9.63
C PHE A 60 6.93 24.67 -8.77
N GLU A 61 7.37 25.38 -7.73
CA GLU A 61 6.48 26.12 -6.83
C GLU A 61 5.88 27.35 -7.51
N GLY A 62 6.66 28.07 -8.32
CA GLY A 62 6.17 29.19 -9.13
C GLY A 62 5.16 28.76 -10.18
N ASP A 63 5.44 27.68 -10.92
CA ASP A 63 4.55 27.17 -11.96
C ASP A 63 3.26 26.59 -11.36
N ARG A 64 3.37 25.89 -10.24
CA ARG A 64 2.21 25.39 -9.49
C ARG A 64 1.28 26.52 -9.05
N ARG A 65 1.84 27.63 -8.54
CA ARG A 65 1.04 28.80 -8.13
C ARG A 65 0.32 29.45 -9.32
N ARG A 66 0.98 29.57 -10.48
CA ARG A 66 0.36 30.12 -11.68
C ARG A 66 -0.78 29.25 -12.18
N LEU A 67 -0.56 27.94 -12.25
CA LEU A 67 -1.59 26.98 -12.65
C LEU A 67 -2.84 27.06 -11.76
N PHE A 68 -2.67 27.11 -10.43
CA PHE A 68 -3.81 27.24 -9.52
C PHE A 68 -4.54 28.58 -9.67
N ALA A 69 -3.82 29.67 -9.92
CA ALA A 69 -4.44 30.97 -10.15
C ALA A 69 -5.26 30.98 -11.45
N GLU A 70 -4.74 30.39 -12.53
CA GLU A 70 -5.45 30.25 -13.82
C GLU A 70 -6.72 29.40 -13.65
N MET A 71 -6.62 28.24 -12.98
CA MET A 71 -7.78 27.38 -12.71
C MET A 71 -8.85 28.09 -11.87
N GLN A 72 -8.43 28.83 -10.84
CA GLN A 72 -9.38 29.58 -10.00
C GLN A 72 -10.09 30.68 -10.80
N ALA A 73 -9.36 31.39 -11.67
CA ALA A 73 -9.95 32.43 -12.52
C ALA A 73 -10.96 31.85 -13.51
N GLU A 74 -10.66 30.71 -14.15
CA GLU A 74 -11.60 30.03 -15.04
C GLU A 74 -12.84 29.53 -14.28
N TRP A 75 -12.67 28.99 -13.08
CA TRP A 75 -13.81 28.60 -12.25
C TRP A 75 -14.68 29.81 -11.90
N GLU A 76 -14.08 30.89 -11.40
CA GLU A 76 -14.82 32.12 -11.06
C GLU A 76 -15.58 32.68 -12.28
N GLN A 77 -15.01 32.57 -13.48
CA GLN A 77 -15.70 32.92 -14.71
C GLN A 77 -16.89 31.99 -14.99
N ASP A 78 -16.72 30.67 -14.95
CA ASP A 78 -17.80 29.69 -15.17
C ASP A 78 -18.95 29.86 -14.16
N TRP A 79 -18.62 30.15 -12.90
CA TRP A 79 -19.61 30.47 -11.86
C TRP A 79 -20.35 31.78 -12.10
N SER A 80 -19.75 32.75 -12.81
CA SER A 80 -20.39 34.02 -13.13
C SER A 80 -21.35 33.95 -14.31
N GLU A 81 -21.27 32.87 -15.10
CA GLU A 81 -22.10 32.61 -16.28
C GLU A 81 -23.34 31.72 -15.96
N LEU A 82 -23.48 31.26 -14.70
CA LEU A 82 -24.61 30.50 -14.15
C LEU A 82 -25.64 31.41 -13.44
#